data_AF-A0A4Q0J2H9-F1
#
_entry.id   AF-A0A4Q0J2H9-F1
#
_cell.length_a   1.000
_cell.length_b   1.000
_cell.length_c   1.000
_cell.angle_alpha   90.00
_cell.angle_beta   90.00
_cell.angle_gamma   90.00
#
_symmetry.space_group_name_H-M   'P 1'
#
loop_
_entity.id
_entity.type
_entity.pdbx_description
1 polymer ?
#
loop_
_entity_poly.entity_id
_entity_poly.type
_entity_poly.pdbx_seq_one_letter_code
_entity_poly.pdbx_strand_id
1 'polypeptide(L)'
;MILELIAVTLSCIIMSLYLTAYILNQGVPCSISDTYYRTECKWLFPVCTGVSGVLALVPLLNITPERYQFVAFLIVASILFVAAAPAFKEELTKQVHYGAALTLGLSATLWLILTTGVPYIAIAGAVIAILDRRHILFWVEAGLLYNLYASLIYILC
;
A
#
# COMPACT_ATOMS: atom_id res chain seq x y z
N MET A 1 15.43 -4.66 14.68
CA MET A 1 15.63 -3.23 14.33
C MET A 1 16.34 -3.02 13.01
N ILE A 2 17.66 -3.26 12.87
CA ILE A 2 18.38 -2.98 11.59
C ILE A 2 17.82 -3.78 10.40
N LEU A 3 17.60 -5.09 10.58
CA LEU A 3 17.05 -5.93 9.50
C LEU A 3 15.64 -5.51 9.08
N GLU A 4 14.81 -5.09 10.05
CA GLU A 4 13.45 -4.60 9.79
C GLU A 4 13.48 -3.28 9.04
N LEU A 5 14.38 -2.37 9.43
CA LEU A 5 14.59 -1.10 8.74
C LEU A 5 15.02 -1.34 7.28
N ILE A 6 15.94 -2.28 7.03
CA ILE A 6 16.35 -2.67 5.69
C ILE A 6 15.17 -3.21 4.90
N ALA A 7 14.35 -4.09 5.49
CA ALA A 7 13.21 -4.70 4.81
C ALA A 7 12.14 -3.65 4.43
N VAL A 8 11.77 -2.77 5.35
CA VAL A 8 10.81 -1.67 5.10
C VAL A 8 11.35 -0.71 4.04
N THR A 9 12.63 -0.35 4.12
CA THR A 9 13.25 0.55 3.14
C THR A 9 13.28 -0.07 1.75
N LEU A 10 13.64 -1.35 1.65
CA LEU A 10 13.62 -2.08 0.38
C LEU A 10 12.20 -2.16 -0.21
N SER A 11 11.19 -2.46 0.63
CA SER A 11 9.78 -2.45 0.25
C SER A 11 9.34 -1.09 -0.31
N CYS A 12 9.72 -0.01 0.37
CA CYS A 12 9.43 1.36 -0.05
C CYS A 12 10.10 1.68 -1.40
N ILE A 13 11.35 1.29 -1.60
CA ILE A 13 12.09 1.48 -2.85
C ILE A 13 11.43 0.72 -4.00
N ILE A 14 11.06 -0.55 -3.80
CA ILE A 14 10.41 -1.37 -4.83
C ILE A 14 9.11 -0.71 -5.31
N MET A 15 8.23 -0.32 -4.38
CA MET A 15 6.97 0.34 -4.75
C MET A 15 7.21 1.70 -5.40
N SER A 16 8.17 2.48 -4.90
CA SER A 16 8.45 3.81 -5.45
C SER A 16 9.02 3.75 -6.86
N LEU A 17 9.97 2.84 -7.12
CA LEU A 17 10.52 2.63 -8.46
C LEU A 17 9.44 2.11 -9.40
N TYR A 18 8.62 1.17 -8.95
CA TYR A 18 7.51 0.63 -9.73
C TYR A 18 6.50 1.72 -10.14
N LEU A 19 6.00 2.49 -9.17
CA LEU A 19 5.02 3.56 -9.44
C LEU A 19 5.62 4.68 -10.27
N THR A 20 6.86 5.10 -9.98
CA THR A 20 7.54 6.15 -10.75
C THR A 20 7.76 5.72 -12.20
N ALA A 21 8.29 4.51 -12.42
CA ALA A 21 8.49 3.98 -13.77
C ALA A 21 7.15 3.88 -14.53
N TYR A 22 6.08 3.45 -13.87
CA TYR A 22 4.76 3.41 -14.49
C TYR A 22 4.28 4.82 -14.88
N ILE A 23 4.33 5.79 -13.96
CA ILE A 23 3.85 7.15 -14.18
C ILE A 23 4.62 7.84 -15.31
N LEU A 24 5.94 7.63 -15.39
CA LEU A 24 6.77 8.21 -16.44
C LEU A 24 6.44 7.65 -17.85
N ASN A 25 5.97 6.40 -17.93
CA ASN A 25 5.66 5.76 -19.21
C ASN A 25 4.19 5.88 -19.65
N GLN A 26 3.25 5.87 -18.69
CA GLN A 26 1.81 5.74 -18.94
C GLN A 26 0.97 6.87 -18.32
N GLY A 27 1.59 7.77 -17.57
CA GLY A 27 0.89 8.78 -16.77
C GLY A 27 0.31 8.23 -15.46
N VAL A 28 -0.40 9.09 -14.73
CA VAL A 28 -1.00 8.74 -13.44
C VAL A 28 -2.21 7.80 -13.66
N PRO A 29 -2.24 6.62 -13.03
CA PRO A 29 -3.37 5.70 -13.16
C PRO A 29 -4.57 6.13 -12.30
N CYS A 30 -5.73 5.52 -12.50
CA CYS A 30 -6.90 5.77 -11.65
C CYS A 30 -6.70 5.23 -10.22
N SER A 31 -6.01 4.09 -10.08
CA SER A 31 -5.61 3.45 -8.81
C SER A 31 -4.27 2.76 -9.01
N ILE A 32 -3.57 2.44 -7.91
CA ILE A 32 -2.34 1.63 -7.93
C ILE A 32 -2.62 0.25 -8.55
N SER A 33 -3.81 -0.32 -8.33
CA SER A 33 -4.18 -1.60 -8.94
C SER A 33 -4.52 -1.52 -10.43
N ASP A 34 -4.97 -0.37 -10.95
CA ASP A 34 -5.29 -0.20 -12.38
C ASP A 34 -4.05 -0.33 -13.28
N THR A 35 -2.85 -0.21 -12.71
CA THR A 35 -1.58 -0.44 -13.41
C THR A 35 -1.51 -1.84 -14.03
N TYR A 36 -2.12 -2.85 -13.41
CA TYR A 36 -2.21 -4.23 -13.91
C TYR A 36 -2.83 -4.30 -15.32
N TYR A 37 -3.79 -3.42 -15.62
CA TYR A 37 -4.53 -3.47 -16.88
C TYR A 37 -3.87 -2.71 -18.01
N ARG A 38 -3.01 -1.75 -17.70
CA ARG A 38 -2.40 -0.88 -18.71
C ARG A 38 -0.93 -1.21 -18.98
N THR A 39 -0.33 -2.09 -18.18
CA THR A 39 1.00 -2.63 -18.44
C THR A 39 0.92 -3.90 -19.29
N GLU A 40 1.84 -4.08 -20.23
CA GLU A 40 1.97 -5.34 -20.96
C GLU A 40 2.47 -6.46 -20.05
N CYS A 41 3.41 -6.13 -19.15
CA CYS A 41 3.96 -7.05 -18.16
C CYS A 41 3.03 -7.16 -16.94
N LYS A 42 1.88 -7.81 -17.12
CA LYS A 42 0.83 -7.96 -16.09
C LYS A 42 1.30 -8.54 -14.75
N TRP A 43 2.38 -9.32 -14.76
CA TRP A 43 2.97 -9.91 -13.55
C TRP A 43 3.68 -8.88 -12.65
N LEU A 44 4.02 -7.69 -13.16
CA LEU A 44 4.74 -6.66 -12.39
C LEU A 44 3.94 -6.19 -11.17
N PHE A 45 2.65 -5.87 -11.36
CA PHE A 45 1.78 -5.42 -10.27
C PHE A 45 1.74 -6.41 -9.09
N PRO A 46 1.35 -7.70 -9.28
CA PRO A 46 1.25 -8.64 -8.18
C PRO A 46 2.62 -8.97 -7.56
N VAL A 47 3.69 -9.03 -8.35
CA VAL A 47 5.04 -9.29 -7.83
C VAL A 47 5.54 -8.12 -6.98
N CYS A 48 5.48 -6.89 -7.49
CA CYS A 48 5.92 -5.71 -6.73
C CYS A 48 5.09 -5.53 -5.46
N THR A 49 3.77 -5.65 -5.55
CA THR A 49 2.86 -5.49 -4.41
C THR A 49 3.03 -6.62 -3.39
N GLY A 50 3.12 -7.87 -3.85
CA GLY A 50 3.27 -9.05 -3.00
C GLY A 50 4.62 -9.07 -2.29
N VAL A 51 5.73 -8.85 -3.01
CA VAL A 51 7.07 -8.78 -2.42
C VAL A 51 7.16 -7.66 -1.38
N SER A 52 6.61 -6.49 -1.70
CA SER A 52 6.55 -5.37 -0.75
C SER A 52 5.72 -5.71 0.50
N GLY A 53 4.57 -6.36 0.31
CA GLY A 53 3.75 -6.84 1.43
C GLY A 53 4.48 -7.83 2.34
N VAL A 54 5.23 -8.79 1.75
CA VAL A 54 6.04 -9.75 2.51
C VAL A 54 7.20 -9.08 3.24
N LEU A 55 7.90 -8.14 2.59
CA LEU A 55 8.99 -7.40 3.22
C LEU A 55 8.51 -6.54 4.41
N ALA A 56 7.28 -6.00 4.33
CA ALA A 56 6.66 -5.25 5.41
C ALA A 56 6.02 -6.13 6.50
N LEU A 57 5.84 -7.44 6.28
CA LEU A 57 5.14 -8.35 7.20
C LEU A 57 5.75 -8.38 8.61
N VAL A 58 7.01 -8.81 8.69
CA VAL A 58 7.71 -8.99 9.98
C VAL A 58 7.90 -7.66 10.70
N PRO A 59 8.38 -6.58 10.04
CA PRO A 59 8.50 -5.28 10.68
C PRO A 59 7.17 -4.77 11.24
N LEU A 60 6.09 -4.85 10.47
CA LEU A 60 4.79 -4.33 10.90
C LEU A 60 4.25 -5.13 12.10
N LEU A 61 4.36 -6.45 12.10
CA LEU A 61 3.92 -7.28 13.24
C LEU A 61 4.76 -7.05 14.50
N ASN A 62 6.07 -6.90 14.39
CA ASN A 62 6.96 -6.74 15.54
C ASN A 62 6.85 -5.37 16.21
N ILE A 63 6.63 -4.32 15.43
CA ILE A 63 6.48 -2.95 15.95
C ILE A 63 5.10 -2.76 16.59
N THR A 64 4.09 -3.49 16.12
CA THR A 64 2.72 -3.28 16.56
C THR A 64 2.48 -3.90 17.94
N PRO A 65 2.07 -3.10 18.96
CA PRO A 65 1.69 -3.62 20.27
C PRO A 65 0.60 -4.70 20.20
N GLU A 66 0.75 -5.74 21.05
CA GLU A 66 -0.16 -6.90 21.10
C GLU A 66 -1.65 -6.53 21.13
N ARG A 67 -1.99 -5.48 21.89
CA ARG A 67 -3.38 -5.00 22.07
C ARG A 67 -4.10 -4.65 20.76
N TYR A 68 -3.37 -4.33 19.69
CA TYR A 68 -3.93 -4.08 18.35
C TYR A 68 -3.11 -4.72 17.21
N GLN A 69 -2.33 -5.77 17.51
CA GLN A 69 -1.49 -6.47 16.52
C GLN A 69 -2.33 -7.11 15.40
N PHE A 70 -3.60 -7.43 15.67
CA PHE A 70 -4.54 -7.90 14.64
C PHE A 70 -4.69 -6.89 13.48
N VAL A 71 -4.52 -5.58 13.72
CA VAL A 71 -4.59 -4.56 12.67
C VAL A 71 -3.41 -4.70 11.71
N ALA A 72 -2.21 -4.95 12.22
CA ALA A 72 -1.04 -5.24 11.40
C ALA A 72 -1.21 -6.52 10.58
N PHE A 73 -1.78 -7.57 11.18
CA PHE A 73 -2.13 -8.80 10.46
C PHE A 73 -3.11 -8.51 9.31
N LEU A 74 -4.16 -7.73 9.55
CA LEU A 74 -5.14 -7.36 8.52
C LEU A 74 -4.51 -6.58 7.37
N ILE A 75 -3.59 -5.65 7.65
CA ILE A 75 -2.85 -4.92 6.62
C ILE A 75 -2.10 -5.90 5.72
N VAL A 76 -1.32 -6.81 6.32
CA VAL A 76 -0.46 -7.70 5.53
C VAL A 76 -1.26 -8.77 4.80
N ALA A 77 -2.28 -9.34 5.44
CA ALA A 77 -3.18 -10.27 4.76
C ALA A 77 -3.85 -9.58 3.56
N SER A 78 -4.37 -8.37 3.77
CA SER A 78 -5.09 -7.64 2.72
C SER A 78 -4.19 -7.29 1.52
N ILE A 79 -2.95 -6.84 1.74
CA ILE A 79 -2.04 -6.55 0.61
C ILE A 79 -1.68 -7.82 -0.18
N LEU A 80 -1.55 -8.97 0.49
CA LEU A 80 -1.33 -10.26 -0.18
C LEU A 80 -2.55 -10.72 -0.98
N PHE A 81 -3.76 -10.51 -0.47
CA PHE A 81 -4.99 -10.78 -1.23
C PHE A 81 -5.15 -9.84 -2.44
N VAL A 82 -4.81 -8.55 -2.28
CA VAL A 82 -4.77 -7.60 -3.40
C VAL A 82 -3.78 -8.06 -4.47
N ALA A 83 -2.60 -8.54 -4.08
CA ALA A 83 -1.59 -9.09 -4.99
C ALA A 83 -2.02 -10.43 -5.62
N ALA A 84 -2.74 -11.29 -4.89
CA ALA A 84 -3.21 -12.60 -5.36
C ALA A 84 -4.43 -12.50 -6.29
N ALA A 85 -5.23 -11.44 -6.17
CA ALA A 85 -6.35 -11.13 -7.04
C ALA A 85 -6.08 -9.86 -7.89
N PRO A 86 -5.04 -9.84 -8.75
CA PRO A 86 -4.66 -8.63 -9.47
C PRO A 86 -5.66 -8.31 -10.60
N ALA A 87 -6.35 -9.32 -11.14
CA ALA A 87 -7.33 -9.17 -12.21
C ALA A 87 -8.73 -8.74 -11.71
N PHE A 88 -8.82 -7.68 -10.91
CA PHE A 88 -10.05 -7.25 -10.21
C PHE A 88 -11.24 -6.75 -11.06
N LYS A 89 -11.11 -6.65 -12.38
CA LYS A 89 -12.21 -6.33 -13.31
C LYS A 89 -13.00 -7.58 -13.71
N GLU A 90 -12.51 -8.78 -13.39
CA GLU A 90 -13.26 -10.03 -13.53
C GLU A 90 -14.18 -10.26 -12.33
N GLU A 91 -15.37 -10.84 -12.54
CA GLU A 91 -16.45 -10.84 -11.55
C GLU A 91 -16.08 -11.52 -10.22
N LEU A 92 -15.38 -12.65 -10.27
CA LEU A 92 -14.97 -13.42 -9.09
C LEU A 92 -13.85 -12.72 -8.28
N THR A 93 -12.86 -12.15 -8.96
CA THR A 93 -11.71 -11.49 -8.35
C THR A 93 -12.03 -10.07 -7.89
N LYS A 94 -13.03 -9.42 -8.50
CA LYS A 94 -13.48 -8.06 -8.14
C LYS A 94 -13.86 -7.94 -6.68
N GLN A 95 -14.68 -8.86 -6.19
CA GLN A 95 -15.17 -8.81 -4.81
C GLN A 95 -14.03 -9.02 -3.81
N VAL A 96 -13.14 -9.99 -4.08
CA VAL A 96 -11.98 -10.28 -3.24
C VAL A 96 -11.02 -9.09 -3.22
N HIS A 97 -10.67 -8.55 -4.39
CA HIS A 97 -9.74 -7.43 -4.49
C HIS A 97 -10.30 -6.17 -3.82
N TYR A 98 -11.56 -5.82 -4.11
CA TYR A 98 -12.18 -4.64 -3.51
C TYR A 98 -12.29 -4.76 -2.00
N GLY A 99 -12.75 -5.92 -1.50
CA GLY A 99 -12.83 -6.19 -0.06
C GLY A 99 -11.47 -6.12 0.62
N ALA A 100 -10.44 -6.70 -0.02
CA ALA A 100 -9.07 -6.64 0.48
C ALA A 100 -8.50 -5.21 0.45
N ALA A 101 -8.67 -4.46 -0.64
CA ALA A 101 -8.21 -3.08 -0.75
C ALA A 101 -8.88 -2.16 0.27
N LEU A 102 -10.19 -2.32 0.49
CA LEU A 102 -10.92 -1.58 1.51
C LEU A 102 -10.43 -1.92 2.93
N THR A 103 -10.26 -3.21 3.23
CA THR A 103 -9.74 -3.68 4.51
C THR A 103 -8.32 -3.17 4.75
N LEU A 104 -7.47 -3.18 3.72
CA LEU A 104 -6.12 -2.62 3.74
C LEU A 104 -6.16 -1.14 4.08
N GLY A 105 -6.98 -0.36 3.39
CA GLY A 105 -7.08 1.09 3.59
C GLY A 105 -7.55 1.46 5.00
N LEU A 106 -8.60 0.79 5.50
CA LEU A 106 -9.14 1.04 6.84
C LEU A 106 -8.15 0.61 7.92
N SER A 107 -7.54 -0.57 7.77
CA SER A 107 -6.60 -1.10 8.76
C SER A 107 -5.33 -0.28 8.82
N ALA A 108 -4.77 0.14 7.67
CA ALA A 108 -3.60 1.01 7.62
C ALA A 108 -3.89 2.38 8.23
N THR A 109 -5.07 2.96 7.96
CA THR A 109 -5.47 4.23 8.57
C THR A 109 -5.62 4.11 10.08
N LEU A 110 -6.28 3.04 10.56
CA LEU A 110 -6.43 2.78 11.99
C LEU A 110 -5.06 2.56 12.66
N TRP A 111 -4.16 1.80 12.03
CA TRP A 111 -2.81 1.56 12.55
C TRP A 111 -2.02 2.85 12.70
N LEU A 112 -2.08 3.73 11.69
CA LEU A 112 -1.44 5.06 11.74
C LEU A 112 -1.99 5.89 12.91
N ILE A 113 -3.31 5.91 13.08
CA ILE A 113 -3.94 6.68 14.18
C ILE A 113 -3.51 6.15 15.54
N LEU A 114 -3.50 4.83 15.71
CA LEU A 114 -3.15 4.20 16.99
C LEU A 114 -1.65 4.26 17.33
N THR A 115 -0.78 4.38 16.32
CA THR A 115 0.68 4.27 16.49
C THR A 115 1.40 5.61 16.36
N THR A 116 1.07 6.42 15.36
CA THR A 116 1.72 7.71 15.09
C THR A 116 0.80 8.92 15.25
N GLY A 117 -0.49 8.69 15.51
CA GLY A 117 -1.47 9.73 15.82
C GLY A 117 -2.10 10.33 14.56
N VAL A 118 -1.53 11.40 14.01
CA VAL A 118 -2.14 12.11 12.86
C VAL A 118 -1.48 11.67 11.54
N PRO A 119 -2.24 11.10 10.59
CA PRO A 119 -1.67 10.59 9.35
C PRO A 119 -1.43 11.70 8.30
N TYR A 120 -0.45 12.58 8.54
CA TYR A 120 -0.21 13.78 7.73
C TYR A 120 0.01 13.52 6.23
N ILE A 121 0.80 12.51 5.85
CA ILE A 121 1.07 12.20 4.43
C ILE A 121 -0.19 11.66 3.74
N ALA A 122 -1.01 10.88 4.44
CA ALA A 122 -2.28 10.41 3.90
C ALA A 122 -3.28 11.57 3.71
N ILE A 123 -3.30 12.52 4.65
CA ILE A 123 -4.09 13.76 4.52
C ILE A 123 -3.62 14.57 3.31
N ALA A 124 -2.30 14.73 3.12
CA ALA A 124 -1.76 15.41 1.95
C ALA A 124 -2.17 14.71 0.64
N GLY A 125 -2.08 13.38 0.58
CA GLY A 125 -2.59 12.59 -0.55
C GLY A 125 -4.08 12.82 -0.81
N ALA A 126 -4.90 12.88 0.23
CA ALA A 126 -6.33 13.18 0.11
C ALA A 126 -6.60 14.62 -0.38
N VAL A 127 -5.80 15.61 0.04
CA VAL A 127 -5.87 16.98 -0.48
C VAL A 127 -5.52 16.99 -1.97
N ILE A 128 -4.46 16.31 -2.39
CA ILE A 128 -4.09 16.19 -3.80
C ILE A 128 -5.22 15.50 -4.59
N ALA A 129 -5.84 14.46 -4.02
CA ALA A 129 -6.99 13.78 -4.63
C ALA A 129 -8.18 14.74 -4.89
N ILE A 130 -8.43 15.68 -3.98
CA ILE A 130 -9.50 16.69 -4.17
C ILE A 130 -9.17 17.65 -5.33
N LEU A 131 -7.89 17.97 -5.53
CA LEU A 131 -7.39 18.82 -6.61
C LEU A 131 -7.37 18.09 -7.96
N ASP A 132 -6.88 16.84 -7.97
CA ASP A 132 -6.83 15.96 -9.15
C ASP A 132 -7.96 14.93 -9.12
N ARG A 133 -9.18 15.42 -9.41
CA ARG A 133 -10.43 14.64 -9.39
C ARG A 133 -10.42 13.43 -10.34
N ARG A 134 -9.49 13.35 -11.29
CA ARG A 134 -9.41 12.25 -12.26
C ARG A 134 -8.73 11.01 -11.67
N HIS A 135 -7.83 11.19 -10.69
CA HIS A 135 -7.01 10.13 -10.11
C HIS A 135 -7.16 10.05 -8.58
N ILE A 136 -8.37 10.34 -8.07
CA ILE A 136 -8.67 10.42 -6.64
C ILE A 136 -8.16 9.18 -5.89
N LEU A 137 -8.52 7.99 -6.38
CA LEU A 137 -8.22 6.73 -5.70
C LEU A 137 -6.71 6.48 -5.63
N PHE A 138 -5.99 6.72 -6.73
CA PHE A 138 -4.53 6.65 -6.77
C PHE A 138 -3.87 7.53 -5.71
N TRP A 139 -4.26 8.82 -5.61
CA TRP A 139 -3.64 9.74 -4.65
C TRP A 139 -3.94 9.38 -3.19
N VAL A 140 -5.14 8.84 -2.92
CA VAL A 140 -5.49 8.32 -1.59
C VAL A 140 -4.67 7.07 -1.25
N GLU A 141 -4.58 6.10 -2.17
CA GLU A 141 -3.81 4.87 -1.97
C GLU A 141 -2.31 5.17 -1.80
N ALA A 142 -1.75 6.01 -2.66
CA ALA A 142 -0.35 6.43 -2.59
C ALA A 142 -0.07 7.18 -1.29
N GLY A 143 -0.91 8.16 -0.93
CA GLY A 143 -0.77 8.91 0.32
C GLY A 143 -0.77 8.01 1.54
N LEU A 144 -1.67 7.03 1.59
CA LEU A 144 -1.73 6.06 2.70
C LEU A 144 -0.52 5.13 2.73
N LEU A 145 -0.11 4.60 1.57
CA LEU A 145 1.06 3.73 1.42
C LEU A 145 2.35 4.42 1.89
N TYR A 146 2.59 5.64 1.41
CA TYR A 146 3.78 6.41 1.77
C TYR A 146 3.78 6.85 3.23
N ASN A 147 2.60 7.13 3.80
CA ASN A 147 2.50 7.41 5.22
C ASN A 147 2.85 6.21 6.10
N LEU A 148 2.38 5.02 5.70
CA LEU A 148 2.73 3.78 6.37
C LEU A 148 4.24 3.54 6.33
N TYR A 149 4.89 3.69 5.17
CA TYR A 149 6.34 3.57 5.06
C TYR A 149 7.10 4.60 5.89
N ALA A 150 6.71 5.87 5.83
CA ALA A 150 7.36 6.93 6.61
C ALA A 150 7.24 6.67 8.11
N SER A 151 6.06 6.24 8.58
CA SER A 151 5.82 5.91 9.98
C SER A 151 6.65 4.70 10.42
N LEU A 152 6.71 3.63 9.61
CA LEU A 152 7.52 2.46 9.91
C LEU A 152 9.01 2.79 9.98
N ILE A 153 9.53 3.57 9.02
CA ILE A 153 10.93 3.99 9.01
C ILE A 153 11.22 4.88 10.22
N TYR A 154 10.33 5.82 10.56
CA TYR A 154 10.49 6.69 11.72
C TYR A 154 10.57 5.91 13.04
N ILE A 155 9.76 4.86 13.20
CA ILE A 155 9.77 4.04 14.42
C ILE A 155 11.00 3.12 14.50
N LEU A 156 11.56 2.71 13.35
CA LEU A 156 12.69 1.78 13.26
C LEU A 156 14.07 2.44 13.29
N CYS A 157 14.14 3.77 13.13
CA CYS A 157 15.35 4.59 13.22
C CYS A 157 15.62 5.01 14.67
#